data_AF-A0A5A7RSN1-F1
#
_entry.id   AF-A0A5A7RSN1-F1
#
_cell.length_a   1.000
_cell.length_b   1.000
_cell.length_c   1.000
_cell.angle_alpha   90.00
_cell.angle_beta   90.00
_cell.angle_gamma   90.00
#
_symmetry.space_group_name_H-M   'P 1'
#
loop_
_entity.id
_entity.type
_entity.pdbx_description
1 polymer ?
#
loop_
_entity_poly.entity_id
_entity_poly.type
_entity_poly.pdbx_seq_one_letter_code
_entity_poly.pdbx_strand_id
1 'polypeptide(L)'
;MVENKKILKTAINGFDELFADGGIPQGNSILVAGGPGTGKSIFCRQICYNLLSQGQNCMYVSFEENKERIISSMENFGWNIKKYIDNGSFLIQQINPLDILRMKFGSIGGSGSATEISYKIKPLVIPRDFHPDVITVDSLTAIIAASITKDKNYRLYLQQLFSFFEETGATSFLITETDPIPTRYSETGIEEFLADGIIVLYNIQKKDTRENAIEVLKMRYAKHQKKIVKMEITDKGIKIHPDQHITIDS
;
A
#
# COMPACT_ATOMS: atom_id res chain seq x y z
N MET A 1 -3.96 -28.99 -2.39
CA MET A 1 -2.60 -28.65 -2.86
C MET A 1 -2.57 -27.14 -2.93
N VAL A 2 -1.74 -26.47 -2.12
CA VAL A 2 -1.60 -25.01 -2.19
C VAL A 2 -0.81 -24.75 -3.46
N GLU A 3 -1.42 -24.14 -4.48
CA GLU A 3 -0.69 -23.66 -5.65
C GLU A 3 0.47 -22.79 -5.15
N ASN A 4 1.70 -23.07 -5.61
CA ASN A 4 2.82 -22.18 -5.38
C ASN A 4 2.49 -20.83 -6.04
N LYS A 5 2.04 -19.85 -5.25
CA LYS A 5 1.87 -18.47 -5.71
C LYS A 5 3.20 -18.01 -6.30
N LYS A 6 3.14 -17.42 -7.50
CA LYS A 6 4.29 -16.75 -8.12
C LYS A 6 4.82 -15.66 -7.18
N ILE A 7 6.12 -15.36 -7.24
CA ILE A 7 6.77 -14.36 -6.39
C ILE A 7 6.94 -13.04 -7.16
N LEU A 8 6.56 -11.93 -6.53
CA LEU A 8 6.83 -10.56 -6.96
C LEU A 8 8.14 -10.08 -6.31
N LYS A 9 9.12 -9.76 -7.15
CA LYS A 9 10.38 -9.13 -6.71
C LYS A 9 10.23 -7.62 -6.77
N THR A 10 10.33 -6.96 -5.63
CA THR A 10 10.20 -5.49 -5.54
C THR A 10 11.38 -4.76 -6.18
N ALA A 11 12.53 -5.43 -6.27
CA ALA A 11 13.83 -4.88 -6.66
C ALA A 11 14.26 -3.65 -5.82
N ILE A 12 13.70 -3.49 -4.61
CA ILE A 12 14.27 -2.60 -3.61
C ILE A 12 15.49 -3.30 -3.02
N ASN A 13 16.65 -2.64 -3.03
CA ASN A 13 17.90 -3.22 -2.57
C ASN A 13 17.77 -3.74 -1.13
N GLY A 14 18.08 -5.01 -0.91
CA GLY A 14 17.97 -5.70 0.38
C GLY A 14 16.55 -6.06 0.82
N PHE A 15 15.48 -5.49 0.25
CA PHE A 15 14.12 -5.78 0.74
C PHE A 15 13.67 -7.20 0.37
N ASP A 16 13.89 -7.62 -0.87
CA ASP A 16 13.51 -8.94 -1.36
C ASP A 16 14.23 -10.07 -0.59
N GLU A 17 15.43 -9.80 -0.07
CA GLU A 17 16.24 -10.72 0.75
C GLU A 17 15.64 -11.00 2.14
N LEU A 18 14.68 -10.17 2.58
CA LEU A 18 13.95 -10.44 3.82
C LEU A 18 13.00 -11.64 3.71
N PHE A 19 12.77 -12.15 2.50
CA PHE A 19 11.91 -13.30 2.24
C PHE A 19 12.74 -14.51 1.82
N ALA A 20 12.39 -15.69 2.33
CA ALA A 20 13.12 -16.92 2.00
C ALA A 20 13.07 -17.24 0.48
N ASP A 21 11.97 -16.88 -0.18
CA ASP A 21 11.75 -17.08 -1.61
C ASP A 21 12.17 -15.86 -2.46
N GLY A 22 12.75 -14.83 -1.82
CA GLY A 22 13.29 -13.65 -2.51
C GLY A 22 12.23 -12.65 -3.01
N GLY A 23 11.06 -12.57 -2.38
CA GLY A 23 10.04 -11.58 -2.68
C GLY A 23 8.67 -11.86 -2.05
N ILE A 24 7.68 -11.09 -2.45
CA ILE A 24 6.30 -11.15 -1.93
C ILE A 24 5.45 -12.10 -2.78
N PRO A 25 4.59 -12.97 -2.22
CA PRO A 25 3.66 -13.75 -3.01
C PRO A 25 2.70 -12.85 -3.83
N GLN A 26 2.59 -13.11 -5.13
CA GLN A 26 1.73 -12.35 -6.05
C GLN A 26 0.25 -12.43 -5.65
N GLY A 27 -0.47 -11.33 -5.89
CA GLY A 27 -1.90 -11.21 -5.57
C GLY A 27 -2.18 -11.08 -4.08
N ASN A 28 -1.16 -10.97 -3.21
CA ASN A 28 -1.38 -10.65 -1.81
C ASN A 28 -1.77 -9.18 -1.66
N SER A 29 -2.61 -8.89 -0.65
CA SER A 29 -2.86 -7.52 -0.20
C SER A 29 -2.00 -7.19 1.02
N ILE A 30 -1.16 -6.16 0.89
CA ILE A 30 -0.14 -5.79 1.88
C ILE A 30 -0.46 -4.42 2.47
N LEU A 31 -0.52 -4.35 3.81
CA LEU A 31 -0.49 -3.07 4.52
C LEU A 31 0.94 -2.56 4.60
N VAL A 32 1.14 -1.29 4.26
CA VAL A 32 2.39 -0.56 4.50
C VAL A 32 2.12 0.46 5.59
N ALA A 33 2.45 0.09 6.82
CA ALA A 33 2.18 0.83 8.04
C ALA A 33 3.37 1.68 8.49
N GLY A 34 3.12 2.73 9.24
CA GLY A 34 4.18 3.52 9.88
C GLY A 34 3.79 4.98 10.14
N GLY A 35 4.58 5.61 11.00
CA GLY A 35 4.43 7.03 11.34
C GLY A 35 4.59 8.00 10.17
N PRO A 36 4.26 9.29 10.37
CA PRO A 36 4.51 10.33 9.37
C PRO A 36 6.00 10.40 9.01
N GLY A 37 6.30 10.56 7.72
CA GLY A 37 7.68 10.73 7.25
C GLY A 37 8.58 9.48 7.34
N THR A 38 8.04 8.29 7.62
CA THR A 38 8.84 7.04 7.65
C THR A 38 9.21 6.51 6.26
N GLY A 39 8.67 7.09 5.18
CA GLY A 39 9.02 6.72 3.81
C GLY A 39 8.02 5.79 3.10
N LYS A 40 6.80 5.58 3.63
CA LYS A 40 5.77 4.69 3.05
C LYS A 40 5.47 4.96 1.57
N SER A 41 5.23 6.22 1.20
CA SER A 41 4.97 6.60 -0.19
C SER A 41 6.22 6.45 -1.06
N ILE A 42 7.42 6.72 -0.53
CA ILE A 42 8.70 6.49 -1.25
C ILE A 42 8.85 4.99 -1.54
N PHE A 43 8.61 4.14 -0.55
CA PHE A 43 8.65 2.69 -0.67
C PHE A 43 7.72 2.19 -1.79
N CYS A 44 6.45 2.57 -1.76
CA CYS A 44 5.50 2.10 -2.77
C CYS A 44 5.78 2.69 -4.17
N ARG A 45 6.17 3.96 -4.27
CA ARG A 45 6.56 4.60 -5.53
C ARG A 45 7.79 3.92 -6.15
N GLN A 46 8.77 3.55 -5.33
CA GLN A 46 9.96 2.83 -5.80
C GLN A 46 9.60 1.44 -6.32
N ILE A 47 8.70 0.71 -5.64
CA ILE A 47 8.18 -0.57 -6.13
C ILE A 47 7.54 -0.38 -7.50
N CYS A 48 6.64 0.61 -7.65
CA CYS A 48 6.04 0.91 -8.95
C CYS A 48 7.10 1.18 -10.01
N TYR A 49 8.06 2.08 -9.75
CA TYR A 49 9.12 2.40 -10.71
C TYR A 49 9.93 1.16 -11.13
N ASN A 50 10.35 0.37 -10.14
CA ASN A 50 11.13 -0.84 -10.36
C ASN A 50 10.39 -1.86 -11.22
N LEU A 51 9.10 -2.07 -10.96
CA LEU A 51 8.28 -3.04 -11.68
C LEU A 51 7.90 -2.54 -13.09
N LEU A 52 7.61 -1.24 -13.25
CA LEU A 52 7.44 -0.62 -14.56
C LEU A 52 8.68 -0.82 -15.44
N SER A 53 9.88 -0.70 -14.86
CA SER A 53 11.14 -0.96 -15.58
C SER A 53 11.33 -2.41 -16.01
N GLN A 54 10.59 -3.34 -15.40
CA GLN A 54 10.55 -4.76 -15.73
C GLN A 54 9.36 -5.12 -16.64
N GLY A 55 8.63 -4.12 -17.14
CA GLY A 55 7.50 -4.31 -18.06
C GLY A 55 6.19 -4.70 -17.39
N GLN A 56 6.05 -4.50 -16.07
CA GLN A 56 4.80 -4.69 -15.35
C GLN A 56 3.92 -3.44 -15.46
N ASN A 57 2.61 -3.62 -15.32
CA ASN A 57 1.65 -2.52 -15.23
C ASN A 57 1.40 -2.13 -13.78
N CYS A 58 1.44 -0.83 -13.48
CA CYS A 58 1.23 -0.32 -12.14
C CYS A 58 0.08 0.69 -12.09
N MET A 59 -0.73 0.62 -11.05
CA MET A 59 -1.73 1.63 -10.70
C MET A 59 -1.32 2.29 -9.38
N TYR A 60 -1.27 3.62 -9.35
CA TYR A 60 -1.08 4.39 -8.13
C TYR A 60 -2.30 5.27 -7.88
N VAL A 61 -3.00 5.00 -6.79
CA VAL A 61 -4.16 5.79 -6.37
C VAL A 61 -3.76 6.65 -5.20
N SER A 62 -3.96 7.95 -5.34
CA SER A 62 -3.69 8.93 -4.30
C SER A 62 -4.97 9.62 -3.85
N PHE A 63 -5.13 9.75 -2.54
CA PHE A 63 -6.21 10.47 -1.88
C PHE A 63 -5.78 11.85 -1.37
N GLU A 64 -4.48 12.09 -1.29
CA GLU A 64 -3.89 13.28 -0.65
C GLU A 64 -3.11 14.13 -1.65
N GLU A 65 -2.20 13.51 -2.40
CA GLU A 65 -1.36 14.19 -3.39
C GLU A 65 -1.98 14.16 -4.79
N ASN A 66 -1.80 15.24 -5.56
CA ASN A 66 -2.16 15.27 -6.96
C ASN A 66 -1.12 14.56 -7.84
N LYS A 67 -1.51 14.26 -9.08
CA LYS A 67 -0.67 13.53 -10.04
C LYS A 67 0.68 14.23 -10.27
N GLU A 68 0.68 15.55 -10.39
CA GLU A 68 1.88 16.33 -10.69
C GLU A 68 2.91 16.25 -9.55
N ARG A 69 2.46 16.28 -8.29
CA ARG A 69 3.33 16.13 -7.11
C ARG A 69 3.92 14.74 -7.01
N ILE A 70 3.13 13.70 -7.34
CA ILE A 70 3.63 12.32 -7.38
C ILE A 70 4.72 12.18 -8.45
N ILE A 71 4.46 12.67 -9.67
CA ILE A 71 5.44 12.65 -10.76
C ILE A 71 6.73 13.39 -10.34
N SER A 72 6.61 14.63 -9.87
CA SER A 72 7.75 15.43 -9.43
C SER A 72 8.52 14.76 -8.29
N SER A 73 7.83 14.14 -7.32
CA SER A 73 8.45 13.39 -6.24
C SER A 73 9.25 12.19 -6.76
N MET A 74 8.76 11.47 -7.77
CA MET A 74 9.48 10.35 -8.37
C MET A 74 10.70 10.84 -9.18
N GLU A 75 10.56 11.93 -9.92
CA GLU A 75 11.65 12.56 -10.67
C GLU A 75 12.79 13.02 -9.75
N ASN A 76 12.50 13.49 -8.54
CA ASN A 76 13.52 13.88 -7.56
C ASN A 76 14.44 12.72 -7.13
N PHE A 77 13.97 11.47 -7.19
CA PHE A 77 14.79 10.28 -6.97
C PHE A 77 15.47 9.76 -8.26
N GLY A 78 15.30 10.48 -9.38
CA GLY A 78 15.76 10.07 -10.70
C GLY A 78 14.86 9.03 -11.39
N TRP A 79 13.66 8.76 -10.86
CA TRP A 79 12.74 7.79 -11.42
C TRP A 79 11.90 8.41 -12.54
N ASN A 80 12.45 8.42 -13.77
CA ASN A 80 11.72 8.92 -14.93
C ASN A 80 10.58 7.97 -15.32
N ILE A 81 9.35 8.37 -15.01
CA ILE A 81 8.13 7.58 -15.25
C ILE A 81 7.25 8.10 -16.37
N LYS A 82 7.63 9.19 -17.03
CA LYS A 82 6.85 9.79 -18.13
C LYS A 82 6.57 8.78 -19.24
N LYS A 83 7.59 8.02 -19.66
CA LYS A 83 7.45 6.99 -20.71
C LYS A 83 6.42 5.89 -20.35
N TYR A 84 6.25 5.59 -19.06
CA TYR A 84 5.28 4.58 -18.60
C TYR A 84 3.86 5.14 -18.52
N ILE A 85 3.72 6.42 -18.22
CA ILE A 85 2.43 7.10 -18.32
C ILE A 85 2.01 7.18 -19.79
N ASP A 86 2.92 7.63 -20.67
CA ASP A 86 2.64 7.86 -22.08
C ASP A 86 2.27 6.57 -22.82
N ASN A 87 2.88 5.43 -22.46
CA ASN A 87 2.56 4.13 -23.06
C ASN A 87 1.42 3.38 -22.34
N GLY A 88 0.83 3.97 -21.29
CA GLY A 88 -0.31 3.41 -20.56
C GLY A 88 0.03 2.31 -19.53
N SER A 89 1.30 1.96 -19.31
CA SER A 89 1.69 0.97 -18.29
C SER A 89 1.65 1.52 -16.85
N PHE A 90 1.69 2.84 -16.66
CA PHE A 90 1.55 3.48 -15.36
C PHE A 90 0.32 4.39 -15.30
N LEU A 91 -0.66 3.98 -14.49
CA LEU A 91 -1.88 4.74 -14.26
C LEU A 91 -1.87 5.41 -12.88
N ILE A 92 -1.78 6.73 -12.86
CA ILE A 92 -1.90 7.53 -11.62
C ILE A 92 -3.29 8.13 -11.56
N GLN A 93 -4.06 7.83 -10.51
CA GLN A 93 -5.37 8.39 -10.25
C GLN A 93 -5.37 9.18 -8.94
N GLN A 94 -5.88 10.41 -8.99
CA GLN A 94 -6.24 11.15 -7.78
C GLN A 94 -7.74 10.98 -7.54
N ILE A 95 -8.12 10.55 -6.34
CA ILE A 95 -9.51 10.38 -5.96
C ILE A 95 -9.78 11.21 -4.71
N ASN A 96 -10.84 12.00 -4.71
CA ASN A 96 -11.28 12.66 -3.49
C ASN A 96 -11.93 11.62 -2.55
N PRO A 97 -11.51 11.49 -1.27
CA PRO A 97 -12.14 10.56 -0.34
C PRO A 97 -13.66 10.68 -0.25
N LEU A 98 -14.21 11.89 -0.44
CA LEU A 98 -15.66 12.13 -0.42
C LEU A 98 -16.40 11.47 -1.61
N ASP A 99 -15.72 11.25 -2.74
CA ASP A 99 -16.33 10.60 -3.89
C ASP A 99 -16.56 9.10 -3.62
N ILE A 100 -15.73 8.46 -2.79
CA ILE A 100 -15.97 7.09 -2.31
C ILE A 100 -17.25 7.03 -1.49
N LEU A 101 -17.52 8.03 -0.64
CA LEU A 101 -18.74 8.08 0.15
C LEU A 101 -19.98 8.19 -0.75
N ARG A 102 -19.91 9.05 -1.77
CA ARG A 102 -20.99 9.20 -2.75
C ARG A 102 -21.27 7.89 -3.48
N MET A 103 -20.22 7.17 -3.87
CA MET A 103 -20.35 5.84 -4.48
C MET A 103 -20.95 4.81 -3.51
N LYS A 104 -20.61 4.89 -2.23
CA LYS A 104 -21.08 3.97 -1.18
C LYS A 104 -22.54 4.17 -0.81
N PHE A 105 -23.01 5.42 -0.73
CA PHE A 105 -24.33 5.75 -0.20
C PHE A 105 -25.36 6.13 -1.27
N GLY A 106 -24.96 6.27 -2.54
CA GLY A 106 -25.83 6.86 -3.56
C GLY A 106 -26.13 8.32 -3.25
N SER A 107 -26.55 9.10 -4.24
CA SER A 107 -26.92 10.50 -4.07
C SER A 107 -27.90 10.67 -2.89
N ILE A 108 -27.51 11.43 -1.85
CA ILE A 108 -28.35 11.79 -0.68
C ILE A 108 -29.51 12.74 -1.08
N GLY A 109 -30.03 12.65 -2.31
CA GLY A 109 -30.94 13.62 -2.89
C GLY A 109 -32.09 13.06 -3.73
N GLY A 110 -32.45 11.78 -3.60
CA GLY A 110 -33.52 11.19 -4.38
C GLY A 110 -34.35 10.21 -3.58
N SER A 111 -35.57 10.62 -3.24
CA SER A 111 -36.65 9.84 -2.67
C SER A 111 -36.71 8.39 -3.21
N GLY A 112 -36.64 7.39 -2.34
CA GLY A 112 -37.01 6.03 -2.72
C GLY A 112 -36.29 4.93 -1.96
N SER A 113 -37.01 4.32 -1.01
CA SER A 113 -36.82 2.97 -0.48
C SER A 113 -35.45 2.62 0.09
N ALA A 114 -35.42 2.34 1.40
CA ALA A 114 -34.35 1.61 2.10
C ALA A 114 -34.28 0.15 1.64
N THR A 115 -34.10 -0.09 0.35
CA THR A 115 -33.53 -1.33 -0.15
C THR A 115 -32.02 -1.18 -0.06
N GLU A 116 -31.44 -1.73 1.00
CA GLU A 116 -30.03 -2.08 1.10
C GLU A 116 -29.69 -3.06 -0.03
N ILE A 117 -29.62 -2.55 -1.26
CA ILE A 117 -29.09 -3.31 -2.38
C ILE A 117 -27.59 -3.39 -2.10
N SER A 118 -27.16 -4.62 -1.85
CA SER A 118 -25.81 -5.12 -1.70
C SER A 118 -24.93 -4.79 -2.91
N TYR A 119 -24.77 -3.51 -3.24
CA TYR A 119 -23.84 -3.07 -4.26
C TYR A 119 -22.44 -3.39 -3.77
N LYS A 120 -21.80 -4.31 -4.47
CA LYS A 120 -20.38 -4.59 -4.33
C LYS A 120 -19.62 -3.29 -4.57
N ILE A 121 -18.98 -2.77 -3.52
CA ILE A 121 -18.27 -1.51 -3.59
C ILE A 121 -17.04 -1.71 -4.48
N LYS A 122 -16.97 -0.93 -5.56
CA LYS A 122 -15.76 -0.79 -6.37
C LYS A 122 -15.08 0.50 -5.91
N PRO A 123 -14.07 0.41 -5.03
CA PRO A 123 -13.43 1.59 -4.44
C PRO A 123 -12.73 2.45 -5.49
N LEU A 124 -12.33 1.83 -6.60
CA LEU A 124 -11.47 2.38 -7.64
C LEU A 124 -12.04 2.02 -9.01
N VAL A 125 -11.82 2.90 -9.98
CA VAL A 125 -12.19 2.65 -11.38
C VAL A 125 -10.94 2.21 -12.13
N ILE A 126 -10.88 0.91 -12.45
CA ILE A 126 -9.85 0.34 -13.32
C ILE A 126 -10.39 0.36 -14.76
N PRO A 127 -9.74 1.02 -15.73
CA PRO A 127 -10.14 0.97 -17.13
C PRO A 127 -10.17 -0.47 -17.65
N ARG A 128 -11.15 -0.81 -18.50
CA ARG A 128 -11.35 -2.21 -18.96
C ARG A 128 -10.12 -2.80 -19.68
N ASP A 129 -9.38 -1.96 -20.39
CA ASP A 129 -8.21 -2.38 -21.16
C ASP A 129 -6.91 -2.32 -20.34
N PHE A 130 -6.99 -1.99 -19.06
CA PHE A 130 -5.85 -1.89 -18.16
C PHE A 130 -5.88 -2.98 -17.11
N HIS A 131 -4.85 -3.82 -17.11
CA HIS A 131 -4.70 -4.94 -16.18
C HIS A 131 -3.46 -4.67 -15.30
N PRO A 132 -3.62 -4.13 -14.08
CA PRO A 132 -2.50 -3.86 -13.20
C PRO A 132 -1.92 -5.15 -12.63
N ASP A 133 -0.59 -5.26 -12.64
CA ASP A 133 0.13 -6.29 -11.85
C ASP A 133 0.28 -5.83 -10.39
N VAL A 134 0.35 -4.51 -10.18
CA VAL A 134 0.45 -3.86 -8.87
C VAL A 134 -0.51 -2.69 -8.73
N ILE A 135 -1.18 -2.61 -7.58
CA ILE A 135 -2.04 -1.48 -7.20
C ILE A 135 -1.51 -0.89 -5.89
N THR A 136 -1.17 0.40 -5.88
CA THR A 136 -0.85 1.14 -4.65
C THR A 136 -1.98 2.08 -4.30
N VAL A 137 -2.32 2.14 -3.01
CA VAL A 137 -3.32 3.06 -2.44
C VAL A 137 -2.67 3.93 -1.36
N ASP A 138 -2.61 5.24 -1.61
CA ASP A 138 -1.96 6.24 -0.77
C ASP A 138 -2.94 7.37 -0.37
N SER A 139 -3.57 7.36 0.80
CA SER A 139 -3.51 6.33 1.85
C SER A 139 -4.88 5.68 2.05
N LEU A 140 -4.89 4.44 2.54
CA LEU A 140 -6.10 3.80 3.04
C LEU A 140 -6.69 4.62 4.19
N THR A 141 -5.84 5.20 5.05
CA THR A 141 -6.25 6.06 6.19
C THR A 141 -7.20 7.18 5.76
N ALA A 142 -6.95 7.85 4.62
CA ALA A 142 -7.84 8.89 4.10
C ALA A 142 -9.26 8.36 3.76
N ILE A 143 -9.36 7.15 3.22
CA ILE A 143 -10.65 6.47 2.94
C ILE A 143 -11.39 6.17 4.25
N ILE A 144 -10.65 5.71 5.27
CA ILE A 144 -11.19 5.40 6.60
C ILE A 144 -11.74 6.66 7.25
N ALA A 145 -10.93 7.73 7.29
CA ALA A 145 -11.29 8.99 7.91
C ALA A 145 -12.53 9.65 7.28
N ALA A 146 -12.70 9.50 5.96
CA ALA A 146 -13.89 10.01 5.28
C ALA A 146 -15.17 9.22 5.64
N SER A 147 -15.08 7.99 6.11
CA SER A 147 -16.24 7.15 6.43
C SER A 147 -16.92 7.61 7.74
N ILE A 148 -17.98 8.42 7.62
CA ILE A 148 -18.65 9.16 8.71
C ILE A 148 -19.25 8.28 9.83
N THR A 149 -19.39 6.96 9.69
CA THR A 149 -20.07 6.11 10.69
C THR A 149 -19.18 4.98 11.24
N LYS A 150 -18.87 5.06 12.55
CA LYS A 150 -18.21 4.00 13.35
C LYS A 150 -19.15 2.82 13.67
N ASP A 151 -19.96 2.40 12.69
CA ASP A 151 -20.95 1.35 12.89
C ASP A 151 -20.55 0.05 12.19
N LYS A 152 -21.19 -1.07 12.54
CA LYS A 152 -20.89 -2.45 12.09
C LYS A 152 -20.64 -2.61 10.57
N ASN A 153 -21.13 -1.68 9.76
CA ASN A 153 -20.93 -1.61 8.30
C ASN A 153 -19.48 -1.32 7.87
N TYR A 154 -18.60 -0.86 8.76
CA TYR A 154 -17.22 -0.56 8.42
C TYR A 154 -16.37 -1.81 8.16
N ARG A 155 -16.57 -2.86 8.96
CA ARG A 155 -15.90 -4.16 8.73
C ARG A 155 -16.30 -4.75 7.38
N LEU A 156 -17.59 -4.70 7.05
CA LEU A 156 -18.11 -5.18 5.76
C LEU A 156 -17.51 -4.38 4.59
N TYR A 157 -17.39 -3.06 4.75
CA TYR A 157 -16.74 -2.19 3.77
C TYR A 157 -15.30 -2.61 3.51
N LEU A 158 -14.49 -2.74 4.56
CA LEU A 158 -13.10 -3.19 4.42
C LEU A 158 -13.02 -4.60 3.83
N GLN A 159 -13.90 -5.52 4.22
CA GLN A 159 -13.95 -6.85 3.61
C GLN A 159 -14.19 -6.77 2.10
N GLN A 160 -15.17 -5.97 1.65
CA GLN A 160 -15.41 -5.77 0.22
C GLN A 160 -14.23 -5.10 -0.48
N LEU A 161 -13.56 -4.16 0.18
CA LEU A 161 -12.37 -3.49 -0.34
C LEU A 161 -11.22 -4.49 -0.58
N PHE A 162 -10.90 -5.32 0.41
CA PHE A 162 -9.86 -6.34 0.29
C PHE A 162 -10.24 -7.41 -0.74
N SER A 163 -11.50 -7.86 -0.76
CA SER A 163 -11.99 -8.78 -1.80
C SER A 163 -11.91 -8.18 -3.20
N PHE A 164 -12.15 -6.87 -3.36
CA PHE A 164 -11.95 -6.21 -4.65
C PHE A 164 -10.49 -6.32 -5.10
N PHE A 165 -9.51 -6.05 -4.24
CA PHE A 165 -8.09 -6.19 -4.59
C PHE A 165 -7.71 -7.64 -4.90
N GLU A 166 -8.18 -8.60 -4.12
CA GLU A 166 -7.96 -10.02 -4.35
C GLU A 166 -8.49 -10.47 -5.72
N GLU A 167 -9.68 -10.02 -6.10
CA GLU A 167 -10.31 -10.33 -7.39
C GLU A 167 -9.58 -9.73 -8.60
N THR A 168 -8.83 -8.64 -8.41
CA THR A 168 -7.99 -8.10 -9.50
C THR A 168 -6.83 -9.02 -9.86
N GLY A 169 -6.42 -9.91 -8.93
CA GLY A 169 -5.20 -10.70 -9.05
C GLY A 169 -3.90 -9.90 -8.89
N ALA A 170 -3.96 -8.57 -8.80
CA ALA A 170 -2.82 -7.70 -8.61
C ALA A 170 -2.28 -7.80 -7.17
N THR A 171 -0.98 -7.63 -7.00
CA THR A 171 -0.41 -7.41 -5.66
C THR A 171 -0.75 -5.99 -5.22
N SER A 172 -1.43 -5.83 -4.08
CA SER A 172 -1.86 -4.51 -3.62
C SER A 172 -1.04 -4.01 -2.42
N PHE A 173 -0.64 -2.74 -2.45
CA PHE A 173 0.03 -2.06 -1.33
C PHE A 173 -0.89 -0.95 -0.82
N LEU A 174 -1.38 -1.10 0.40
CA LEU A 174 -2.31 -0.17 1.03
C LEU A 174 -1.56 0.58 2.14
N ILE A 175 -1.30 1.87 1.93
CA ILE A 175 -0.57 2.69 2.89
C ILE A 175 -1.52 3.04 4.04
N THR A 176 -1.08 2.83 5.27
CA THR A 176 -1.81 3.22 6.48
C THR A 176 -0.88 3.95 7.43
N GLU A 177 -1.40 5.00 8.06
CA GLU A 177 -0.68 5.76 9.09
C GLU A 177 -0.85 5.10 10.46
N THR A 178 0.21 5.16 11.25
CA THR A 178 0.22 4.66 12.63
C THR A 178 1.02 5.60 13.51
N ASP A 179 1.07 5.34 14.82
CA ASP A 179 2.07 5.95 15.70
C ASP A 179 3.51 5.61 15.25
N PRO A 180 4.53 6.42 15.62
CA PRO A 180 5.93 6.14 15.30
C PRO A 180 6.43 4.78 15.79
N ILE A 181 5.96 4.34 16.96
CA ILE A 181 6.17 3.00 17.51
C ILE A 181 4.77 2.42 17.78
N PRO A 182 4.17 1.74 16.79
CA PRO A 182 2.80 1.27 16.88
C PRO A 182 2.65 0.06 17.81
N THR A 183 1.61 0.05 18.64
CA THR A 183 1.05 -1.18 19.23
C THR A 183 -0.10 -1.76 18.39
N ARG A 184 -0.59 -0.96 17.44
CA ARG A 184 -1.57 -1.30 16.41
C ARG A 184 -1.04 -0.80 15.07
N TYR A 185 -1.12 -1.63 14.04
CA TYR A 185 -0.49 -1.43 12.74
C TYR A 185 -1.46 -0.95 11.65
N SER A 186 -2.66 -0.56 12.07
CA SER A 186 -3.68 0.08 11.23
C SER A 186 -4.60 0.97 12.07
N GLU A 187 -5.43 1.76 11.41
CA GLU A 187 -6.37 2.68 12.07
C GLU A 187 -7.39 1.93 12.96
N THR A 188 -8.08 0.92 12.40
CA THR A 188 -9.19 0.25 13.11
C THR A 188 -8.83 -1.11 13.70
N GLY A 189 -7.67 -1.66 13.34
CA GLY A 189 -7.24 -3.02 13.64
C GLY A 189 -7.90 -4.10 12.77
N ILE A 190 -8.96 -3.79 12.03
CA ILE A 190 -9.65 -4.75 11.14
C ILE A 190 -8.78 -5.08 9.93
N GLU A 191 -8.09 -4.07 9.41
CA GLU A 191 -7.22 -4.13 8.24
C GLU A 191 -6.13 -5.19 8.44
N GLU A 192 -5.53 -5.26 9.63
CA GLU A 192 -4.49 -6.23 9.99
C GLU A 192 -4.93 -7.68 9.82
N PHE A 193 -6.21 -7.97 10.10
CA PHE A 193 -6.78 -9.31 9.95
C PHE A 193 -7.08 -9.66 8.48
N LEU A 194 -7.51 -8.66 7.71
CA LEU A 194 -7.88 -8.82 6.31
C LEU A 194 -6.65 -8.94 5.40
N ALA A 195 -5.60 -8.17 5.69
CA ALA A 195 -4.38 -8.18 4.91
C ALA A 195 -3.66 -9.53 4.95
N ASP A 196 -3.02 -9.89 3.84
CA ASP A 196 -2.13 -11.04 3.76
C ASP A 196 -0.75 -10.71 4.28
N GLY A 197 -0.29 -9.47 4.08
CA GLY A 197 0.99 -8.97 4.56
C GLY A 197 0.87 -7.68 5.36
N ILE A 198 1.79 -7.47 6.29
CA ILE A 198 1.97 -6.20 7.02
C ILE A 198 3.47 -5.90 7.02
N ILE A 199 3.83 -4.78 6.41
CA ILE A 199 5.17 -4.19 6.41
C ILE A 199 5.09 -2.92 7.24
N VAL A 200 6.01 -2.75 8.19
CA VAL A 200 6.03 -1.61 9.10
C VAL A 200 7.31 -0.81 8.87
N LEU A 201 7.18 0.48 8.61
CA LEU A 201 8.29 1.42 8.47
C LEU A 201 8.36 2.28 9.73
N TYR A 202 9.53 2.30 10.35
CA TYR A 202 9.79 3.04 11.58
C TYR A 202 10.73 4.22 11.33
N ASN A 203 10.59 5.23 12.18
CA ASN A 203 11.55 6.31 12.36
C ASN A 203 11.82 6.43 13.86
N ILE A 204 12.81 5.65 14.32
CA ILE A 204 13.11 5.41 15.73
C ILE A 204 14.04 6.51 16.21
N GLN A 205 13.63 7.23 17.26
CA GLN A 205 14.48 8.22 17.89
C GLN A 205 15.48 7.53 18.83
N LYS A 206 16.78 7.71 18.57
CA LYS A 206 17.87 7.28 19.44
C LYS A 206 18.69 8.49 19.85
N LYS A 207 18.50 8.95 21.09
CA LYS A 207 19.11 10.16 21.63
C LYS A 207 18.85 11.37 20.71
N ASP A 208 19.90 11.88 20.08
CA ASP A 208 19.95 13.01 19.17
C ASP A 208 19.76 12.64 17.69
N THR A 209 19.66 11.35 17.38
CA THR A 209 19.54 10.84 16.01
C THR A 209 18.21 10.13 15.78
N ARG A 210 17.84 10.01 14.51
CA ARG A 210 16.68 9.23 14.05
C ARG A 210 17.16 8.15 13.09
N GLU A 211 16.79 6.92 13.37
CA GLU A 211 17.12 5.76 12.54
C GLU A 211 15.85 5.25 11.85
N ASN A 212 15.89 5.20 10.53
CA ASN A 212 14.84 4.57 9.75
C ASN A 212 15.00 3.05 9.81
N ALA A 213 13.89 2.34 9.97
CA ALA A 213 13.89 0.89 10.02
C ALA A 213 12.67 0.31 9.28
N ILE A 214 12.74 -0.96 8.94
CA ILE A 214 11.63 -1.70 8.33
C ILE A 214 11.49 -3.07 8.99
N GLU A 215 10.26 -3.56 9.08
CA GLU A 215 9.93 -4.90 9.53
C GLU A 215 8.87 -5.52 8.61
N VAL A 216 9.04 -6.79 8.26
CA VAL A 216 7.94 -7.60 7.75
C VAL A 216 7.31 -8.27 8.97
N LEU A 217 6.23 -7.66 9.49
CA LEU A 217 5.53 -8.16 10.68
C LEU A 217 4.77 -9.46 10.36
N LYS A 218 4.18 -9.50 9.17
CA LYS A 218 3.35 -10.62 8.69
C LYS A 218 3.49 -10.75 7.18
N MET A 219 3.60 -11.99 6.68
CA MET A 219 3.36 -12.30 5.28
C MET A 219 2.78 -13.71 5.14
N ARG A 220 1.52 -13.83 4.75
CA ARG A 220 0.91 -15.13 4.44
C ARG A 220 1.58 -15.73 3.20
N TYR A 221 1.72 -17.05 3.20
CA TYR A 221 2.27 -17.84 2.10
C TYR A 221 3.76 -17.59 1.81
N ALA A 222 4.49 -16.89 2.68
CA ALA A 222 5.93 -16.73 2.58
C ALA A 222 6.60 -16.84 3.94
N LYS A 223 7.81 -17.41 3.98
CA LYS A 223 8.69 -17.26 5.15
C LYS A 223 9.46 -15.95 5.01
N HIS A 224 9.51 -15.18 6.08
CA HIS A 224 10.22 -13.91 6.12
C HIS A 224 11.06 -13.79 7.40
N GLN A 225 12.03 -12.90 7.37
CA GLN A 225 12.86 -12.53 8.50
C GLN A 225 11.99 -11.88 9.58
N LYS A 226 12.13 -12.34 10.83
CA LYS A 226 11.41 -11.83 12.02
C LYS A 226 12.28 -10.88 12.82
N LYS A 227 12.73 -9.80 12.17
CA LYS A 227 13.59 -8.78 12.78
C LYS A 227 13.29 -7.43 12.17
N ILE A 228 13.44 -6.39 12.98
CA ILE A 228 13.49 -5.01 12.53
C ILE A 228 14.90 -4.77 11.97
N VAL A 229 14.99 -4.28 10.74
CA VAL A 229 16.27 -4.05 10.05
C VAL A 229 16.41 -2.60 9.62
N LYS A 230 17.66 -2.15 9.52
CA LYS A 230 17.98 -0.78 9.13
C LYS A 230 17.50 -0.51 7.70
N MET A 231 16.88 0.65 7.54
CA MET A 231 16.48 1.24 6.28
C MET A 231 17.20 2.57 6.09
N GLU A 232 17.61 2.87 4.87
CA GLU A 232 18.18 4.16 4.48
C GLU A 232 17.34 4.74 3.33
N ILE A 233 17.03 6.04 3.41
CA ILE A 233 16.42 6.79 2.31
C ILE A 233 17.52 7.65 1.70
N THR A 234 17.94 7.30 0.49
CA THR A 234 19.01 7.98 -0.27
C THR A 234 18.41 8.86 -1.36
N ASP A 235 19.25 9.60 -2.08
CA ASP A 235 18.86 10.35 -3.29
C ASP A 235 18.38 9.44 -4.44
N LYS A 236 18.61 8.13 -4.35
CA LYS A 236 18.15 7.12 -5.33
C LYS A 236 16.99 6.26 -4.84
N GLY A 237 16.49 6.52 -3.64
CA GLY A 237 15.42 5.76 -3.01
C GLY A 237 15.85 5.00 -1.77
N ILE A 238 15.02 4.04 -1.39
CA ILE A 238 15.18 3.18 -0.23
C ILE A 238 16.20 2.07 -0.50
N LYS A 239 17.04 1.85 0.50
CA LYS A 239 17.94 0.71 0.65
C LYS A 239 17.69 0.04 2.00
N ILE A 240 17.60 -1.28 2.01
CA ILE A 240 17.45 -2.09 3.21
C ILE A 240 18.76 -2.81 3.49
N HIS A 241 19.11 -2.97 4.77
CA HIS A 241 20.27 -3.71 5.21
C HIS A 241 19.81 -4.94 6.04
N PRO A 242 19.56 -6.10 5.41
CA PRO A 242 18.98 -7.28 6.07
C PRO A 242 19.75 -7.75 7.31
N ASP A 243 21.08 -7.59 7.30
CA ASP A 243 21.97 -8.02 8.37
C ASP A 243 22.13 -6.98 9.49
N GLN A 244 21.66 -5.75 9.30
CA GLN A 244 21.77 -4.68 10.31
C GLN A 244 20.46 -4.56 11.08
N HIS A 245 20.41 -5.20 12.24
CA HIS A 245 19.23 -5.21 13.09
C HIS A 245 19.12 -3.95 13.96
N ILE A 246 17.90 -3.47 14.16
CA ILE A 246 17.60 -2.38 15.07
C ILE A 246 16.76 -2.91 16.23
N THR A 247 17.13 -2.54 17.45
CA THR A 247 16.30 -2.72 18.64
C THR A 247 15.49 -1.46 18.91
N ILE A 248 14.22 -1.66 19.26
CA ILE A 248 13.38 -0.62 19.84
C ILE A 248 13.44 -0.84 21.35
N ASP A 249 14.11 0.06 22.06
CA ASP A 249 14.14 0.03 23.52
C ASP A 249 12.76 0.50 24.03
N SER A 250 12.13 -0.32 24.88
CA SER A 250 10.85 -0.03 25.53
C SER A 250 10.99 0.87 26.75
#